data_AF-A0A359F3M9-F1
#
_entry.id   AF-A0A359F3M9-F1
#
_cell.length_a   1.000
_cell.length_b   1.000
_cell.length_c   1.000
_cell.angle_alpha   90.00
_cell.angle_beta   90.00
_cell.angle_gamma   90.00
#
_symmetry.space_group_name_H-M   'P 1'
#
loop_
_entity.id
_entity.type
_entity.pdbx_description
1 polymer ?
#
loop_
_entity_poly.entity_id
_entity_poly.type
_entity_poly.pdbx_seq_one_letter_code
_entity_poly.pdbx_strand_id
1 'polypeptide(L)'
;MRTAKRSPAAAGRGALVASMLVGTALVASCGIPLDNKPRAIAPSKALPAESNSVSPDGVTQAWMYAVQDDRLVAKQADVSSTDPTSVLTALISGPGVSDEANSIINQIPPGTTLLGFDTNGSAATLNLSQEFGNLVGIGGTQATAQIVLTATELEGIEAVSFQVQGRPVLVVSPTSGDSETVGACDYVGLLATAEELQATTLDRETVRHLNQRRNVLNRTCES
;
A
#
# COMPACT_ATOMS: atom_id res chain seq x y z
N MET A 1 20.97 31.55 -67.29
CA MET A 1 19.70 31.60 -68.05
C MET A 1 18.60 31.07 -67.13
N ARG A 2 17.78 31.94 -66.54
CA ARG A 2 16.41 32.31 -67.01
C ARG A 2 15.51 31.05 -67.02
N THR A 3 14.43 30.93 -66.25
CA THR A 3 13.35 31.89 -66.01
C THR A 3 12.52 31.55 -64.76
N ALA A 4 12.17 32.59 -64.00
CA ALA A 4 11.08 32.60 -63.03
C ALA A 4 9.70 32.54 -63.71
N LYS A 5 8.66 32.07 -62.99
CA LYS A 5 7.29 32.49 -63.29
C LYS A 5 6.48 32.68 -62.00
N ARG A 6 6.24 33.96 -61.72
CA ARG A 6 5.29 34.47 -60.72
C ARG A 6 3.90 34.66 -61.36
N SER A 7 2.90 34.78 -60.49
CA SER A 7 1.65 35.57 -60.62
C SER A 7 0.47 34.91 -61.37
N PRO A 8 -0.80 35.38 -61.19
CA PRO A 8 -1.25 36.57 -60.45
C PRO A 8 -2.46 36.39 -59.50
N ALA A 9 -2.70 37.44 -58.70
CA ALA A 9 -3.97 37.78 -58.07
C ALA A 9 -4.83 38.67 -59.00
N ALA A 10 -6.17 38.57 -58.92
CA ALA A 10 -7.16 39.63 -59.20
C ALA A 10 -8.55 39.07 -58.86
N ALA A 11 -9.29 39.58 -57.88
CA ALA A 11 -10.01 40.86 -57.86
C ALA A 11 -11.21 40.90 -58.82
N GLY A 12 -12.42 40.79 -58.26
CA GLY A 12 -13.70 41.08 -58.92
C GLY A 12 -14.64 41.76 -57.92
N ARG A 13 -15.01 43.01 -58.23
CA ARG A 13 -15.76 43.98 -57.41
C ARG A 13 -17.26 43.90 -57.74
N GLY A 14 -18.11 44.29 -56.78
CA GLY A 14 -19.53 44.66 -57.00
C GLY A 14 -20.40 44.28 -55.80
N ALA A 15 -20.46 45.06 -54.72
CA ALA A 15 -21.25 46.29 -54.51
C ALA A 15 -22.77 46.06 -54.38
N LEU A 16 -23.24 46.20 -53.11
CA LEU A 16 -24.55 46.71 -52.63
C LEU A 16 -25.78 45.82 -52.98
N VAL A 17 -26.66 45.42 -52.05
CA VAL A 17 -27.55 46.27 -51.23
C VAL A 17 -28.14 45.46 -50.04
N ALA A 18 -28.28 46.19 -48.92
CA ALA A 18 -29.03 45.98 -47.67
C ALA A 18 -30.15 44.92 -47.57
N SER A 19 -30.19 44.21 -46.43
CA SER A 19 -31.33 44.09 -45.49
C SER A 19 -30.93 43.14 -44.34
N MET A 20 -30.66 43.65 -43.14
CA MET A 20 -31.62 43.73 -42.03
C MET A 20 -31.84 42.39 -41.32
N LEU A 21 -31.15 42.21 -40.18
CA LEU A 21 -31.67 41.63 -38.93
C LEU A 21 -30.58 41.72 -37.85
N VAL A 22 -30.69 42.76 -37.01
CA VAL A 22 -29.93 42.90 -35.76
C VAL A 22 -30.49 41.87 -34.77
N GLY A 23 -29.72 40.82 -34.49
CA GLY A 23 -30.00 39.86 -33.43
C GLY A 23 -29.05 40.07 -32.27
N THR A 24 -29.41 40.93 -31.33
CA THR A 24 -28.81 41.00 -29.99
C THR A 24 -29.52 40.02 -29.06
N ALA A 25 -28.80 39.03 -28.49
CA ALA A 25 -29.16 38.42 -27.20
C ALA A 25 -28.01 37.59 -26.61
N LEU A 26 -27.25 38.24 -25.73
CA LEU A 26 -26.81 37.79 -24.40
C LEU A 26 -26.27 36.34 -24.26
N VAL A 27 -24.96 36.24 -24.10
CA VAL A 27 -24.31 35.07 -23.49
C VAL A 27 -24.77 35.00 -22.04
N ALA A 28 -25.66 34.07 -21.72
CA ALA A 28 -26.03 33.75 -20.35
C ALA A 28 -24.89 32.94 -19.71
N SER A 29 -23.91 33.63 -19.11
CA SER A 29 -22.98 32.99 -18.18
C SER A 29 -23.76 32.62 -16.92
N CYS A 30 -23.84 31.33 -16.58
CA CYS A 30 -24.34 30.90 -15.28
C CYS A 30 -23.40 31.43 -14.19
N GLY A 31 -23.77 32.54 -13.56
CA GLY A 31 -23.11 33.04 -12.37
C GLY A 31 -23.45 32.15 -11.17
N ILE A 32 -22.43 31.57 -10.54
CA ILE A 32 -22.58 30.89 -9.25
C ILE A 32 -22.80 31.99 -8.20
N PRO A 33 -23.90 31.97 -7.43
CA PRO A 33 -24.13 32.97 -6.39
C PRO A 33 -23.06 32.82 -5.31
N LEU A 34 -22.37 33.92 -5.01
CA LEU A 34 -21.50 34.01 -3.85
C LEU A 34 -22.36 34.00 -2.59
N ASP A 35 -22.06 33.07 -1.69
CA ASP A 35 -22.73 32.92 -0.40
C ASP A 35 -22.36 34.12 0.50
N ASN A 36 -23.33 34.96 0.83
CA ASN A 36 -23.11 36.24 1.53
C ASN A 36 -23.28 36.13 3.06
N LYS A 37 -23.28 34.92 3.62
CA LYS A 37 -23.34 34.73 5.08
C LYS A 37 -22.36 33.64 5.52
N PRO A 38 -21.50 33.90 6.52
CA PRO A 38 -20.70 32.85 7.13
C PRO A 38 -21.63 31.79 7.74
N ARG A 39 -21.65 30.59 7.18
CA ARG A 39 -22.29 29.45 7.84
C ARG A 39 -21.30 28.92 8.88
N ALA A 40 -21.72 28.86 10.14
CA ALA A 40 -20.93 28.23 11.20
C ALA A 40 -20.77 26.74 10.89
N ILE A 41 -19.52 26.28 10.73
CA ILE A 41 -19.18 24.87 10.69
C ILE A 41 -19.28 24.37 12.12
N ALA A 42 -20.21 23.46 12.39
CA ALA A 42 -20.23 22.76 13.68
C ALA A 42 -18.87 22.08 13.88
N PRO A 43 -18.24 22.18 15.07
CA PRO A 43 -16.96 21.54 15.28
C PRO A 43 -17.11 20.04 14.98
N SER A 44 -16.32 19.55 14.02
CA SER A 44 -16.23 18.14 13.67
C SER A 44 -15.93 17.34 14.92
N LYS A 45 -16.97 16.72 15.49
CA LYS A 45 -16.82 15.74 16.54
C LYS A 45 -16.61 14.39 15.85
N ALA A 46 -15.42 13.85 16.08
CA ALA A 46 -14.83 12.62 15.56
C ALA A 46 -14.29 12.69 14.11
N LEU A 47 -12.97 12.47 14.00
CA LEU A 47 -12.38 11.79 12.84
C LEU A 47 -13.24 10.56 12.51
N PRO A 48 -13.40 10.17 11.24
CA PRO A 48 -13.79 8.80 10.97
C PRO A 48 -12.71 7.93 11.60
N ALA A 49 -13.09 7.12 12.60
CA ALA A 49 -12.35 5.92 12.88
C ALA A 49 -12.23 5.18 11.54
N GLU A 50 -11.02 4.73 11.23
CA GLU A 50 -10.79 3.81 10.12
C GLU A 50 -11.86 2.72 10.20
N SER A 51 -12.65 2.63 9.13
CA SER A 51 -13.86 1.83 9.10
C SER A 51 -13.43 0.36 9.11
N ASN A 52 -13.30 -0.24 10.30
CA ASN A 52 -13.28 -1.68 10.46
C ASN A 52 -14.65 -2.19 9.98
N SER A 53 -14.75 -2.48 8.68
CA SER A 53 -15.92 -3.06 8.06
C SER A 53 -16.03 -4.49 8.56
N VAL A 54 -16.75 -4.69 9.66
CA VAL A 54 -17.12 -6.03 10.14
C VAL A 54 -18.06 -6.61 9.09
N SER A 55 -17.59 -7.64 8.38
CA SER A 55 -18.42 -8.39 7.44
C SER A 55 -19.54 -9.10 8.24
N PRO A 56 -20.77 -9.23 7.70
CA PRO A 56 -21.90 -9.84 8.42
C PRO A 56 -21.64 -11.27 8.95
N ASP A 57 -20.59 -11.94 8.48
CA ASP A 57 -20.18 -13.29 8.88
C ASP A 57 -19.23 -13.32 10.10
N GLY A 58 -18.94 -12.18 10.73
CA GLY A 58 -18.06 -12.10 11.90
C GLY A 58 -16.57 -12.20 11.61
N VAL A 59 -16.18 -12.16 10.33
CA VAL A 59 -14.79 -12.03 9.87
C VAL A 59 -14.44 -10.56 9.63
N THR A 60 -13.21 -10.20 9.96
CA THR A 60 -12.62 -8.89 9.66
C THR A 60 -11.37 -9.08 8.78
N GLN A 61 -10.82 -8.00 8.24
CA GLN A 61 -9.67 -8.05 7.34
C GLN A 61 -8.46 -7.36 7.95
N ALA A 62 -7.29 -7.93 7.72
CA ALA A 62 -6.01 -7.35 8.10
C ALA A 62 -5.04 -7.36 6.92
N TRP A 63 -4.18 -6.35 6.87
CA TRP A 63 -3.07 -6.30 5.93
C TRP A 63 -1.96 -7.24 6.38
N MET A 64 -1.55 -8.13 5.48
CA MET A 64 -0.45 -9.05 5.69
C MET A 64 0.48 -9.02 4.49
N TYR A 65 1.76 -9.33 4.71
CA TYR A 65 2.77 -9.29 3.65
C TYR A 65 3.13 -10.68 3.15
N ALA A 66 3.27 -10.79 1.83
CA ALA A 66 3.70 -11.98 1.10
C ALA A 66 4.63 -11.61 -0.05
N VAL A 67 5.17 -12.59 -0.75
CA VAL A 67 6.16 -12.38 -1.80
C VAL A 67 5.53 -12.52 -3.19
N GLN A 68 5.80 -11.55 -4.06
CA GLN A 68 5.51 -11.59 -5.49
C GLN A 68 6.75 -11.10 -6.24
N ASP A 69 7.28 -11.89 -7.18
CA ASP A 69 8.46 -11.55 -7.98
C ASP A 69 9.64 -11.00 -7.15
N ASP A 70 10.00 -11.72 -6.08
CA ASP A 70 11.04 -11.37 -5.09
C ASP A 70 10.81 -10.10 -4.26
N ARG A 71 9.66 -9.44 -4.41
CA ARG A 71 9.25 -8.27 -3.64
C ARG A 71 8.14 -8.58 -2.65
N LEU A 72 8.10 -7.81 -1.58
CA LEU A 72 7.07 -7.89 -0.55
C LEU A 72 5.88 -7.05 -0.98
N VAL A 73 4.72 -7.68 -1.04
CA VAL A 73 3.43 -7.07 -1.36
C VAL A 73 2.47 -7.25 -0.20
N ALA A 74 1.66 -6.22 0.06
CA ALA A 74 0.59 -6.30 1.04
C ALA A 74 -0.63 -6.99 0.42
N LYS A 75 -1.38 -7.77 1.20
CA LYS A 75 -2.64 -8.39 0.79
C LYS A 75 -3.59 -8.36 1.98
N GLN A 76 -4.86 -8.04 1.73
CA GLN A 76 -5.90 -8.24 2.72
C GLN A 76 -6.22 -9.73 2.83
N ALA A 77 -6.27 -10.21 4.07
CA ALA A 77 -6.72 -11.55 4.38
C ALA A 77 -7.76 -11.51 5.50
N ASP A 78 -8.72 -12.43 5.43
CA ASP A 78 -9.73 -12.59 6.47
C ASP A 78 -9.08 -13.14 7.74
N VAL A 79 -9.43 -12.53 8.87
CA VAL A 79 -8.98 -12.88 10.21
C VAL A 79 -10.17 -12.88 11.17
N SER A 80 -10.05 -13.63 12.26
CA SER A 80 -11.10 -13.68 13.28
C SER A 80 -11.16 -12.42 14.14
N SER A 81 -10.06 -11.69 14.26
CA SER A 81 -9.98 -10.36 14.89
C SER A 81 -8.73 -9.62 14.39
N THR A 82 -8.68 -8.30 14.63
CA THR A 82 -7.51 -7.46 14.34
C THR A 82 -6.48 -7.48 15.47
N ASP A 83 -6.62 -8.36 16.47
CA ASP A 83 -5.64 -8.49 17.56
C ASP A 83 -4.32 -9.08 17.02
N PRO A 84 -3.15 -8.66 17.52
CA PRO A 84 -1.87 -9.08 16.96
C PRO A 84 -1.67 -10.59 16.86
N THR A 85 -2.02 -11.34 17.91
CA THR A 85 -1.93 -12.79 17.91
C THR A 85 -2.77 -13.43 16.81
N SER A 86 -3.97 -12.89 16.53
CA SER A 86 -4.87 -13.42 15.50
C SER A 86 -4.30 -13.21 14.10
N VAL A 87 -3.88 -11.97 13.80
CA VAL A 87 -3.30 -11.61 12.50
C VAL A 87 -2.00 -12.37 12.24
N LEU A 88 -1.10 -12.44 13.22
CA LEU A 88 0.17 -13.15 13.08
C LEU A 88 -0.04 -14.67 12.95
N THR A 89 -0.98 -15.25 13.69
CA THR A 89 -1.32 -16.68 13.56
C THR A 89 -1.85 -16.98 12.15
N ALA A 90 -2.71 -16.11 11.62
CA ALA A 90 -3.27 -16.25 10.28
C ALA A 90 -2.20 -16.14 9.18
N LEU A 91 -1.25 -15.20 9.31
CA LEU A 91 -0.10 -15.11 8.40
C LEU A 91 0.78 -16.36 8.45
N ILE A 92 1.12 -16.83 9.66
CA ILE A 92 2.09 -17.92 9.87
C ILE A 92 1.52 -19.28 9.46
N SER A 93 0.27 -19.54 9.83
CA SER A 93 -0.34 -20.87 9.69
C SER A 93 -1.16 -21.04 8.41
N GLY A 94 -1.53 -19.93 7.76
CA GLY A 94 -2.59 -19.91 6.75
C GLY A 94 -2.11 -19.75 5.31
N PRO A 95 -2.87 -20.28 4.33
CA PRO A 95 -2.71 -19.91 2.93
C PRO A 95 -3.25 -18.50 2.63
N GLY A 96 -3.83 -17.78 3.61
CA GLY A 96 -4.62 -16.56 3.39
C GLY A 96 -3.90 -15.48 2.57
N VAL A 97 -2.58 -15.40 2.70
CA VAL A 97 -1.77 -14.44 1.94
C VAL A 97 -1.34 -14.94 0.55
N SER A 98 -1.36 -16.24 0.30
CA SER A 98 -0.97 -16.82 -1.00
C SER A 98 -2.06 -16.60 -2.05
N ASP A 99 -1.67 -16.37 -3.29
CA ASP A 99 -2.57 -16.21 -4.43
C ASP A 99 -1.86 -16.66 -5.70
N GLU A 100 -2.19 -17.88 -6.14
CA GLU A 100 -1.56 -18.50 -7.31
C GLU A 100 -1.81 -17.71 -8.60
N ALA A 101 -2.99 -17.09 -8.74
CA ALA A 101 -3.35 -16.34 -9.94
C ALA A 101 -2.47 -15.10 -10.12
N ASN A 102 -1.98 -14.55 -9.01
CA ASN A 102 -1.09 -13.40 -8.96
C ASN A 102 0.37 -13.78 -8.65
N SER A 103 0.71 -15.07 -8.61
CA SER A 103 2.05 -15.56 -8.20
C SER A 103 2.52 -15.02 -6.83
N ILE A 104 1.59 -14.85 -5.90
CA ILE A 104 1.87 -14.42 -4.53
C ILE A 104 2.06 -15.67 -3.67
N ILE A 105 3.21 -15.76 -3.00
CA ILE A 105 3.59 -16.91 -2.18
C ILE A 105 3.96 -16.49 -0.76
N ASN A 106 3.71 -17.40 0.19
CA ASN A 106 4.20 -17.29 1.55
C ASN A 106 5.56 -17.99 1.67
N GLN A 107 6.61 -17.26 2.07
CA GLN A 107 7.95 -17.82 2.33
C GLN A 107 8.09 -18.40 3.74
N ILE A 108 7.11 -18.17 4.63
CA ILE A 108 7.12 -18.78 5.95
C ILE A 108 7.00 -20.31 5.78
N PRO A 109 7.91 -21.11 6.37
CA PRO A 109 7.93 -22.54 6.15
C PRO A 109 6.59 -23.20 6.52
N PRO A 110 6.05 -24.09 5.67
CA PRO A 110 4.84 -24.84 5.99
C PRO A 110 4.97 -25.58 7.32
N GLY A 111 3.94 -25.52 8.16
CA GLY A 111 3.94 -26.13 9.49
C GLY A 111 4.51 -25.25 10.60
N THR A 112 5.02 -24.05 10.29
CA THR A 112 5.36 -23.06 11.32
C THR A 112 4.13 -22.70 12.14
N THR A 113 4.27 -22.57 13.45
CA THR A 113 3.21 -22.17 14.38
C THR A 113 3.70 -21.09 15.34
N LEU A 114 2.78 -20.21 15.75
CA LEU A 114 3.00 -19.22 16.80
C LEU A 114 2.77 -19.88 18.17
N LEU A 115 3.85 -20.18 18.88
CA LEU A 115 3.83 -20.82 20.19
C LEU A 115 3.62 -19.82 21.34
N GLY A 116 3.98 -18.56 21.13
CA GLY A 116 3.82 -17.50 22.11
C GLY A 116 4.02 -16.11 21.51
N PHE A 117 3.36 -15.14 22.11
CA PHE A 117 3.42 -13.73 21.73
C PHE A 117 3.42 -12.89 23.01
N ASP A 118 4.40 -12.01 23.14
CA ASP A 118 4.54 -11.09 24.26
C ASP A 118 4.95 -9.71 23.75
N THR A 119 4.58 -8.65 24.46
CA THR A 119 4.96 -7.28 24.12
C THR A 119 5.56 -6.56 25.32
N ASN A 120 6.65 -5.84 25.07
CA ASN A 120 7.27 -4.94 26.02
C ASN A 120 7.39 -3.54 25.39
N GLY A 121 6.48 -2.64 25.76
CA GLY A 121 6.34 -1.37 25.05
C GLY A 121 5.92 -1.60 23.60
N SER A 122 6.68 -1.07 22.65
CA SER A 122 6.46 -1.25 21.20
C SER A 122 7.22 -2.42 20.57
N ALA A 123 7.96 -3.20 21.38
CA ALA A 123 8.69 -4.37 20.90
C ALA A 123 7.89 -5.65 21.16
N ALA A 124 7.63 -6.43 20.11
CA ALA A 124 6.97 -7.73 20.18
C ALA A 124 8.00 -8.86 20.17
N THR A 125 7.78 -9.89 20.99
CA THR A 125 8.55 -11.14 20.98
C THR A 125 7.66 -12.27 20.48
N LEU A 126 8.05 -12.89 19.37
CA LEU A 126 7.33 -14.01 18.75
C LEU A 126 8.10 -15.30 19.00
N ASN A 127 7.48 -16.23 19.73
CA ASN A 127 8.00 -17.58 19.88
C ASN A 127 7.36 -18.49 18.84
N LEU A 128 8.19 -19.05 17.96
CA LEU A 128 7.79 -19.87 16.83
C LEU A 128 8.27 -21.32 16.97
N SER A 129 7.65 -22.22 16.22
CA SER A 129 8.07 -23.61 16.15
C SER A 129 9.36 -23.82 15.36
N GLN A 130 9.87 -25.06 15.37
CA GLN A 130 11.22 -25.39 14.89
C GLN A 130 11.42 -25.12 13.39
N GLU A 131 10.33 -25.16 12.62
CA GLU A 131 10.28 -24.95 11.17
C GLU A 131 10.86 -23.58 10.78
N PHE A 132 10.58 -22.54 11.57
CA PHE A 132 11.13 -21.20 11.38
C PHE A 132 12.65 -21.16 11.59
N GLY A 133 13.20 -22.01 12.47
CA GLY A 133 14.64 -22.04 12.76
C GLY A 133 15.50 -22.60 11.62
N ASN A 134 14.89 -23.16 10.57
CA ASN A 134 15.60 -23.74 9.43
C ASN A 134 15.72 -22.76 8.24
N LEU A 135 15.35 -21.49 8.43
CA LEU A 135 15.40 -20.46 7.40
C LEU A 135 16.84 -20.11 7.02
N VAL A 136 17.11 -20.03 5.72
CA VAL A 136 18.41 -19.69 5.15
C VAL A 136 18.27 -18.87 3.87
N GLY A 137 19.30 -18.09 3.55
CA GLY A 137 19.38 -17.32 2.31
C GLY A 137 18.25 -16.30 2.13
N ILE A 138 17.96 -15.96 0.87
CA ILE A 138 16.98 -14.92 0.50
C ILE A 138 15.58 -15.26 0.99
N GLY A 139 15.16 -16.53 0.86
CA GLY A 139 13.85 -16.98 1.33
C GLY A 139 13.69 -16.81 2.85
N GLY A 140 14.76 -17.04 3.62
CA GLY A 140 14.78 -16.75 5.06
C GLY A 140 14.56 -15.27 5.37
N THR A 141 15.29 -14.39 4.67
CA THR A 141 15.11 -12.94 4.83
C THR A 141 13.70 -12.49 4.43
N GLN A 142 13.12 -13.04 3.36
CA GLN A 142 11.75 -12.72 2.94
C GLN A 142 10.71 -13.23 3.96
N ALA A 143 10.87 -14.44 4.50
CA ALA A 143 10.00 -14.97 5.55
C ALA A 143 10.02 -14.10 6.82
N THR A 144 11.21 -13.67 7.25
CA THR A 144 11.33 -12.71 8.36
C THR A 144 10.66 -11.37 8.01
N ALA A 145 10.91 -10.84 6.81
CA ALA A 145 10.30 -9.59 6.35
C ALA A 145 8.77 -9.64 6.35
N GLN A 146 8.16 -10.74 5.89
CA GLN A 146 6.71 -10.94 5.93
C GLN A 146 6.15 -10.79 7.35
N ILE A 147 6.79 -11.43 8.33
CA ILE A 147 6.35 -11.36 9.73
C ILE A 147 6.54 -9.94 10.27
N VAL A 148 7.71 -9.33 10.08
CA VAL A 148 8.02 -8.00 10.63
C VAL A 148 7.14 -6.91 10.03
N LEU A 149 6.97 -6.91 8.70
CA LEU A 149 6.13 -5.91 8.03
C LEU A 149 4.67 -6.08 8.43
N THR A 150 4.17 -7.30 8.57
CA THR A 150 2.80 -7.55 9.06
C THR A 150 2.65 -7.14 10.52
N ALA A 151 3.59 -7.50 11.39
CA ALA A 151 3.54 -7.15 12.81
C ALA A 151 3.51 -5.64 13.01
N THR A 152 4.33 -4.90 12.25
CA THR A 152 4.45 -3.44 12.37
C THR A 152 3.35 -2.65 11.64
N GLU A 153 2.41 -3.30 10.95
CA GLU A 153 1.14 -2.68 10.57
C GLU A 153 0.17 -2.59 11.75
N LEU A 154 0.35 -3.43 12.76
CA LEU A 154 -0.51 -3.47 13.93
C LEU A 154 -0.15 -2.32 14.87
N GLU A 155 -1.20 -1.66 15.38
CA GLU A 155 -1.03 -0.52 16.27
C GLU A 155 -0.19 -0.90 17.51
N GLY A 156 0.80 -0.06 17.81
CA GLY A 156 1.66 -0.23 18.98
C GLY A 156 2.84 -1.20 18.79
N ILE A 157 3.05 -1.80 17.62
CA ILE A 157 4.23 -2.64 17.35
C ILE A 157 5.17 -1.92 16.37
N GLU A 158 6.39 -1.67 16.81
CA GLU A 158 7.44 -1.01 16.01
C GLU A 158 8.61 -1.93 15.70
N ALA A 159 8.85 -2.93 16.54
CA ALA A 159 9.96 -3.85 16.41
C ALA A 159 9.59 -5.28 16.84
N VAL A 160 10.35 -6.26 16.33
CA VAL A 160 10.11 -7.68 16.54
C VAL A 160 11.40 -8.40 16.90
N SER A 161 11.32 -9.25 17.91
CA SER A 161 12.34 -10.25 18.25
C SER A 161 11.77 -11.66 18.12
N PHE A 162 12.63 -12.60 17.78
CA PHE A 162 12.24 -13.97 17.46
C PHE A 162 12.81 -14.96 18.47
N GLN A 163 11.97 -15.93 18.83
CA GLN A 163 12.39 -17.14 19.54
C GLN A 163 11.96 -18.36 18.74
N VAL A 164 12.75 -19.43 18.83
CA VAL A 164 12.39 -20.75 18.32
C VAL A 164 12.39 -21.71 19.49
N GLN A 165 11.24 -22.33 19.76
CA GLN A 165 11.08 -23.24 20.91
C GLN A 165 11.50 -22.60 22.24
N GLY A 166 11.13 -21.33 22.44
CA GLY A 166 11.44 -20.53 23.63
C GLY A 166 12.89 -20.06 23.75
N ARG A 167 13.73 -20.26 22.71
CA ARG A 167 15.12 -19.81 22.69
C ARG A 167 15.28 -18.62 21.75
N PRO A 168 15.87 -17.50 22.18
CA PRO A 168 16.16 -16.38 21.29
C PRO A 168 17.01 -16.81 20.09
N VAL A 169 16.69 -16.27 18.91
CA VAL A 169 17.44 -16.48 17.68
C VAL A 169 17.74 -15.15 17.00
N LEU A 170 18.87 -15.07 16.30
CA LEU A 170 19.16 -13.94 15.42
C LEU A 170 18.43 -14.13 14.08
N VAL A 171 18.02 -13.03 13.48
CA VAL A 171 17.49 -13.00 12.12
C VAL A 171 18.34 -12.06 11.25
N VAL A 172 18.31 -12.27 9.93
CA VAL A 172 19.07 -11.45 8.99
C VAL A 172 18.28 -10.18 8.65
N SER A 173 18.84 -9.03 8.98
CA SER A 173 18.43 -7.72 8.47
C SER A 173 19.27 -7.35 7.24
N PRO A 174 18.64 -6.92 6.12
CA PRO A 174 19.36 -6.37 4.97
C PRO A 174 20.23 -5.15 5.27
N THR A 175 19.89 -4.37 6.30
CA THR A 175 20.59 -3.13 6.65
C THR A 175 21.64 -3.34 7.73
N SER A 176 21.38 -4.25 8.67
CA SER A 176 22.17 -4.41 9.90
C SER A 176 22.87 -5.76 10.04
N GLY A 177 22.58 -6.73 9.16
CA GLY A 177 23.08 -8.10 9.27
C GLY A 177 22.34 -8.90 10.35
N ASP A 178 23.04 -9.83 11.02
CA ASP A 178 22.45 -10.65 12.08
C ASP A 178 22.01 -9.77 13.26
N SER A 179 20.73 -9.81 13.60
CA SER A 179 20.08 -8.89 14.55
C SER A 179 19.13 -9.62 15.50
N GLU A 180 19.13 -9.22 16.78
CA GLU A 180 18.21 -9.74 17.81
C GLU A 180 16.80 -9.13 17.72
N THR A 181 16.74 -7.88 17.29
CA THR A 181 15.51 -7.10 17.15
C THR A 181 15.56 -6.36 15.82
N VAL A 182 14.47 -6.43 15.06
CA VAL A 182 14.34 -5.81 13.74
C VAL A 182 12.99 -5.11 13.61
N GLY A 183 12.94 -4.05 12.81
CA GLY A 183 11.73 -3.28 12.53
C GLY A 183 11.42 -3.19 11.03
N ALA A 184 10.36 -2.46 10.70
CA ALA A 184 9.97 -2.27 9.30
C ALA A 184 11.07 -1.61 8.44
N CYS A 185 11.90 -0.75 9.06
CA CYS A 185 13.00 -0.07 8.37
C CYS A 185 14.08 -1.02 7.85
N ASP A 186 14.32 -2.15 8.53
CA ASP A 186 15.26 -3.16 8.06
C ASP A 186 14.83 -3.79 6.72
N TYR A 187 13.52 -3.80 6.44
CA TYR A 187 12.94 -4.52 5.31
C TYR A 187 12.24 -3.62 4.27
N VAL A 188 12.24 -2.30 4.46
CA VAL A 188 11.56 -1.36 3.54
C VAL A 188 12.06 -1.48 2.09
N GLY A 189 13.35 -1.79 1.91
CA GLY A 189 13.95 -2.00 0.58
C GLY A 189 13.45 -3.27 -0.15
N LEU A 190 12.72 -4.14 0.54
CA LEU A 190 12.11 -5.33 -0.06
C LEU A 190 10.65 -5.07 -0.51
N LEU A 191 10.00 -3.99 -0.06
CA LEU A 191 8.65 -3.64 -0.50
C LEU A 191 8.63 -3.33 -2.01
N ALA A 192 7.65 -3.86 -2.73
CA ALA A 192 7.51 -3.56 -4.15
C ALA A 192 7.29 -2.05 -4.39
N THR A 193 7.92 -1.54 -5.43
CA THR A 193 7.80 -0.16 -5.86
C THR A 193 6.59 0.06 -6.76
N ALA A 194 6.14 1.32 -6.88
CA ALA A 194 5.06 1.67 -7.79
C ALA A 194 5.32 1.29 -9.26
N GLU A 195 6.59 1.19 -9.68
CA GLU A 195 6.96 0.77 -11.02
C GLU A 195 6.82 -0.75 -11.18
N GLU A 196 7.34 -1.52 -10.22
CA GLU A 196 7.21 -2.98 -10.18
C GLU A 196 5.74 -3.41 -10.12
N LEU A 197 4.90 -2.67 -9.39
CA LEU A 197 3.46 -2.94 -9.27
C LEU A 197 2.66 -2.66 -10.56
N GLN A 198 3.15 -1.80 -11.47
CA GLN A 198 2.42 -1.51 -12.73
C GLN A 198 2.34 -2.71 -13.67
N ALA A 199 3.25 -3.67 -13.53
CA ALA A 199 3.24 -4.93 -14.29
C ALA A 199 2.33 -6.00 -13.66
N THR A 200 1.80 -5.74 -12.46
CA THR A 200 1.01 -6.71 -11.70
C THR A 200 -0.49 -6.56 -11.94
N THR A 201 -1.23 -7.64 -11.69
CA THR A 201 -2.71 -7.65 -11.69
C THR A 201 -3.31 -7.39 -10.30
N LEU A 202 -2.51 -6.84 -9.38
CA LEU A 202 -2.94 -6.51 -8.03
C LEU A 202 -4.08 -5.47 -8.06
N ASP A 203 -4.98 -5.58 -7.09
CA ASP A 203 -6.10 -4.65 -6.99
C ASP A 203 -5.64 -3.23 -6.57
N ARG A 204 -6.49 -2.24 -6.86
CA ARG A 204 -6.17 -0.82 -6.63
C ARG A 204 -5.99 -0.47 -5.15
N GLU A 205 -6.61 -1.20 -4.24
CA GLU A 205 -6.51 -0.96 -2.81
C GLU A 205 -5.17 -1.44 -2.28
N THR A 206 -4.77 -2.67 -2.64
CA THR A 206 -3.45 -3.23 -2.37
C THR A 206 -2.33 -2.30 -2.84
N VAL A 207 -2.39 -1.83 -4.09
CA VAL A 207 -1.38 -0.91 -4.64
C VAL A 207 -1.36 0.41 -3.88
N ARG A 208 -2.52 0.93 -3.45
CA ARG A 208 -2.59 2.17 -2.67
C ARG A 208 -1.98 1.99 -1.29
N HIS A 209 -2.37 0.93 -0.57
CA HIS A 209 -1.90 0.62 0.78
C HIS A 209 -0.38 0.46 0.80
N LEU A 210 0.17 -0.36 -0.09
CA LEU A 210 1.60 -0.62 -0.18
C LEU A 210 2.40 0.66 -0.48
N ASN A 211 1.93 1.49 -1.41
CA ASN A 211 2.60 2.77 -1.71
C ASN A 211 2.55 3.73 -0.52
N GLN A 212 1.41 3.81 0.18
CA GLN A 212 1.28 4.63 1.37
C GLN A 212 2.24 4.16 2.47
N ARG A 213 2.27 2.85 2.76
CA ARG A 213 3.16 2.26 3.76
C ARG A 213 4.62 2.55 3.43
N ARG A 214 5.06 2.24 2.21
CA ARG A 214 6.44 2.48 1.76
C ARG A 214 6.83 3.96 1.88
N ASN A 215 5.95 4.89 1.51
CA ASN A 215 6.21 6.33 1.64
C ASN A 215 6.30 6.81 3.09
N VAL A 216 5.55 6.20 4.02
CA VAL A 216 5.70 6.48 5.45
C VAL A 216 7.05 5.96 5.92
N LEU A 217 7.36 4.69 5.66
CA LEU A 217 8.61 4.07 6.08
C LEU A 217 9.84 4.80 5.54
N ASN A 218 9.89 5.15 4.25
CA ASN A 218 11.02 5.89 3.70
C ASN A 218 11.27 7.22 4.43
N ARG A 219 10.20 7.92 4.84
CA ARG A 219 10.35 9.19 5.57
C ARG A 219 10.83 9.00 7.02
N THR A 220 10.40 7.91 7.67
CA THR A 220 10.74 7.64 9.08
C THR A 220 12.05 6.88 9.26
N CYS A 221 12.48 6.11 8.25
CA CYS A 221 13.71 5.33 8.30
C CYS A 221 14.94 6.13 7.86
N GLU A 222 14.74 7.23 7.11
CA GLU A 222 15.81 8.16 6.71
C GLU A 222 16.09 9.25 7.75
N SER A 223 15.26 9.38 8.79
CA SER A 223 15.36 10.38 9.86
C SER A 223 16.11 9.87 11.09
#